data_AF-A0A9D7ZYQ0-F1
#
_entry.id   AF-A0A9D7ZYQ0-F1
#
_cell.length_a   1.000
_cell.length_b   1.000
_cell.length_c   1.000
_cell.angle_alpha   90.00
_cell.angle_beta   90.00
_cell.angle_gamma   90.00
#
_symmetry.space_group_name_H-M   'P 1'
#
loop_
_entity.id
_entity.type
_entity.pdbx_description
1 polymer ?
#
loop_
_entity_poly.entity_id
_entity_poly.type
_entity_poly.pdbx_seq_one_letter_code
_entity_poly.pdbx_strand_id
1 'polypeptide(L)' 'MKRTNIELDENLVHECIKATGIKTQKSLIDHALRELLRHENQLRILELKGNVTWEGNLDEWRQDRSL' A
#
# COMPACT_ATOMS: atom_id res chain seq x y z
N MET A 1 11.09 -17.45 12.93
CA MET A 1 9.66 -17.06 12.97
C MET A 1 9.17 -17.17 14.40
N LYS A 2 8.46 -16.16 14.91
CA LYS A 2 7.83 -16.17 16.24
C LYS A 2 6.38 -16.64 16.11
N ARG A 3 5.94 -17.55 16.98
CA ARG A 3 4.53 -17.95 17.08
C ARG A 3 3.83 -17.03 18.08
N THR A 4 2.64 -16.57 17.72
CA THR A 4 1.83 -15.69 18.57
C THR A 4 0.38 -16.14 18.44
N ASN A 5 -0.31 -16.26 19.57
CA ASN A 5 -1.75 -16.48 19.59
C ASN A 5 -2.42 -15.11 19.60
N ILE A 6 -3.29 -14.87 18.63
CA ILE A 6 -4.03 -13.62 18.47
C ILE A 6 -5.49 -13.98 18.18
N GLU A 7 -6.41 -13.23 18.77
CA GLU A 7 -7.83 -13.27 18.38
C GLU A 7 -8.02 -12.39 17.15
N LEU A 8 -8.74 -12.91 16.17
CA LEU A 8 -9.06 -12.24 14.92
C LEU A 8 -10.54 -12.41 14.64
N ASP A 9 -11.16 -11.38 14.08
CA ASP A 9 -12.54 -11.46 13.63
C ASP A 9 -12.64 -12.41 12.43
N GLU A 10 -13.40 -13.50 12.58
CA GLU A 10 -13.58 -14.52 11.55
C GLU A 10 -14.27 -13.97 10.29
N ASN A 11 -15.20 -13.03 10.45
CA ASN A 11 -15.91 -12.43 9.31
C ASN A 11 -14.93 -11.62 8.47
N LEU A 12 -14.10 -10.80 9.11
CA LEU A 12 -13.08 -10.01 8.45
C LEU A 12 -12.06 -10.90 7.73
N VAL A 13 -11.58 -11.95 8.40
CA VAL A 13 -10.65 -12.92 7.79
C VAL A 13 -11.28 -13.57 6.55
N HIS A 14 -12.54 -13.97 6.62
CA HIS A 14 -13.23 -14.59 5.50
C HIS A 14 -13.44 -13.63 4.32
N GLU A 15 -13.80 -12.38 4.57
CA GLU A 15 -13.88 -11.34 3.53
C GLU A 15 -12.51 -11.09 2.88
N CYS A 16 -11.46 -10.98 3.70
CA CYS A 16 -10.10 -10.82 3.21
C CYS A 16 -9.62 -12.02 2.37
N ILE A 17 -9.95 -13.25 2.77
CA ILE A 17 -9.65 -14.47 2.00
C ILE A 17 -10.37 -14.44 0.66
N LYS A 18 -11.65 -14.05 0.63
CA LYS A 18 -12.41 -13.92 -0.61
C LYS A 18 -11.84 -12.85 -1.53
N ALA A 19 -11.45 -11.70 -0.97
CA ALA A 19 -10.90 -10.59 -1.74
C ALA A 19 -9.49 -10.87 -2.29
N THR A 20 -8.64 -11.56 -1.52
CA THR A 20 -7.23 -11.81 -1.89
C THR A 20 -6.98 -13.16 -2.54
N GLY A 21 -7.90 -14.12 -2.40
CA GLY A 21 -7.73 -15.51 -2.83
C GLY A 21 -6.74 -16.33 -1.97
N ILE A 22 -6.23 -15.76 -0.87
CA ILE A 22 -5.22 -16.42 -0.03
C ILE A 22 -5.89 -17.48 0.84
N LYS A 23 -5.43 -18.74 0.74
CA LYS A 23 -6.09 -19.89 1.38
C LYS A 23 -5.81 -20.07 2.87
N THR A 24 -4.75 -19.46 3.40
CA THR A 24 -4.33 -19.69 4.80
C THR A 24 -4.26 -18.39 5.57
N GLN A 25 -4.75 -18.42 6.81
CA GLN A 25 -4.72 -17.28 7.71
C GLN A 25 -3.29 -16.77 7.97
N LYS A 26 -2.31 -17.69 8.08
CA LYS A 26 -0.90 -17.31 8.23
C LYS A 26 -0.40 -16.51 7.02
N SER A 27 -0.68 -16.97 5.80
CA SER A 27 -0.26 -16.26 4.59
C SER A 27 -1.02 -14.95 4.42
N LEU A 28 -2.28 -14.88 4.86
CA LEU A 28 -3.07 -13.66 4.83
C LEU A 28 -2.47 -12.61 5.77
N ILE A 29 -2.11 -13.01 7.00
CA ILE A 29 -1.48 -12.11 7.98
C ILE A 29 -0.11 -11.63 7.46
N ASP A 30 0.72 -12.52 6.91
CA ASP A 30 2.02 -12.11 6.33
C ASP A 30 1.84 -11.11 5.18
N HIS A 31 0.86 -11.37 4.30
CA HIS A 31 0.52 -10.45 3.22
C HIS A 31 0.04 -9.10 3.73
N ALA A 32 -0.87 -9.08 4.70
CA ALA A 32 -1.40 -7.86 5.31
C ALA A 32 -0.30 -7.01 5.96
N LEU A 33 0.63 -7.64 6.70
CA LEU A 33 1.76 -6.93 7.32
C LEU A 33 2.71 -6.32 6.28
N ARG A 34 2.95 -7.02 5.17
CA ARG A 34 3.76 -6.50 4.06
C ARG A 34 3.07 -5.35 3.35
N GLU A 35 1.77 -5.46 3.11
CA GLU A 35 0.99 -4.40 2.47
C GLU A 35 0.91 -3.15 3.35
N LEU A 36 0.75 -3.32 4.66
CA LEU A 36 0.80 -2.19 5.61
C LEU A 36 2.15 -1.46 5.49
N LEU A 37 3.27 -2.19 5.54
CA LEU A 37 4.59 -1.59 5.39
C LEU A 37 4.79 -0.94 4.01
N ARG A 38 4.25 -1.55 2.95
CA ARG A 38 4.30 -0.99 1.60
C ARG A 38 3.55 0.34 1.52
N HIS A 39 2.38 0.42 2.13
CA HIS A 39 1.56 1.64 2.17
C HIS A 39 2.26 2.76 2.93
N GLU A 40 2.81 2.47 4.12
CA GLU A 40 3.59 3.45 4.90
C GLU A 40 4.83 3.93 4.14
N ASN A 41 5.53 3.03 3.44
CA ASN A 41 6.68 3.44 2.62
C ASN A 41 6.30 4.31 1.43
N GLN A 42 5.10 4.17 0.86
CA GLN A 42 4.63 5.08 -0.19
C GLN A 42 4.49 6.50 0.35
N LEU A 43 4.06 6.67 1.61
CA LEU A 43 3.97 7.99 2.24
C LEU A 43 5.34 8.66 2.42
N ARG A 44 6.44 7.90 2.51
CA ARG A 44 7.81 8.49 2.52
C ARG A 44 8.13 9.29 1.26
N ILE A 45 7.44 9.08 0.14
CA ILE A 45 7.61 9.94 -1.03
C ILE A 45 7.24 11.40 -0.73
N LEU A 46 6.35 11.63 0.25
CA LEU A 46 5.98 12.97 0.70
C LEU A 46 7.14 13.66 1.43
N GLU A 47 8.10 12.92 1.99
CA GLU A 47 9.32 13.49 2.58
C GLU A 47 10.21 14.17 1.54
N LEU A 48 10.09 13.80 0.25
CA LEU A 48 10.82 14.45 -0.84
C LEU A 48 10.23 15.82 -1.21
N LYS A 49 9.03 16.16 -0.73
CA LYS A 49 8.36 17.43 -1.00
C LYS A 49 9.17 18.59 -0.41
N GLY A 50 9.70 19.45 -1.30
CA GLY A 50 10.54 20.60 -0.92
C GLY A 50 12.02 20.29 -0.73
N ASN A 51 12.40 19.01 -0.69
CA ASN A 51 13.81 18.58 -0.64
C ASN A 51 14.40 18.33 -2.04
N VAL A 52 13.55 18.12 -3.04
CA VAL A 52 13.97 17.90 -4.42
C VAL A 52 13.57 19.10 -5.27
N THR A 53 14.54 19.68 -5.97
CA THR A 53 14.28 20.70 -6.99
C THR A 53 13.67 20.02 -8.20
N TRP A 54 12.42 20.38 -8.50
CA TRP A 54 11.76 19.90 -9.72
C TRP A 54 12.19 20.79 -10.89
N GLU A 55 12.77 20.18 -11.92
CA GLU A 55 13.12 20.85 -13.18
C GLU A 55 12.14 20.42 -14.28
N GLY A 56 11.32 21.37 -14.75
CA GLY A 56 10.34 21.16 -15.82
C GLY A 56 9.49 22.41 -16.06
N ASN A 57 8.86 22.50 -17.23
CA ASN A 57 7.90 23.55 -17.54
C ASN A 57 6.47 22.99 -17.43
N LEU A 58 5.76 23.46 -16.41
CA LEU A 58 4.41 22.98 -16.07
C LEU A 58 3.36 23.39 -17.11
N ASP A 59 3.59 24.51 -17.81
CA ASP A 59 2.68 25.03 -18.83
C ASP A 59 2.81 24.23 -20.13
N GLU A 60 4.02 23.84 -20.53
CA GLU A 60 4.26 22.96 -21.68
C GLU A 60 3.56 21.60 -21.51
N TRP A 61 3.63 21.00 -20.32
CA TRP A 61 3.01 19.69 -20.06
C TRP A 61 1.48 19.71 -20.06
N ARG A 62 0.88 20.90 -19.90
CA ARG A 62 -0.59 21.08 -19.86
C ARG A 62 -1.19 21.43 -21.21
N GLN A 63 -0.39 21.90 -22.17
CA GLN A 63 -0.86 22.24 -23.52
C GLN A 63 -1.41 21.03 -24.29
N ASP A 64 -0.97 19.82 -23.96
CA ASP A 64 -1.41 18.58 -24.63
C ASP A 64 -2.81 18.08 -24.19
N ARG A 65 -3.48 18.79 -23.26
CA ARG A 65 -4.83 18.44 -22.77
C ARG A 65 -5.96 19.24 -23.43
N SER A 66 -5.65 20.20 -24.30
CA SER A 66 -6.65 21.05 -24.97
C SER A 66 -6.89 20.64 -26.42
N LEU A 67 -7.12 19.35 -26.68
CA LEU A 67 -7.62 18.84 -27.97
C LEU A 67 -9.00 18.21 -27.79
#